data_AF-A0A3D0TXB8-F1
#
_entry.id   AF-A0A3D0TXB8-F1
#
_cell.length_a   1.000
_cell.length_b   1.000
_cell.length_c   1.000
_cell.angle_alpha   90.00
_cell.angle_beta   90.00
_cell.angle_gamma   90.00
#
_symmetry.space_group_name_H-M   'P 1'
#
loop_
_entity.id
_entity.type
_entity.pdbx_description
1 polymer ?
#
loop_
_entity_poly.entity_id
_entity_poly.type
_entity_poly.pdbx_seq_one_letter_code
_entity_poly.pdbx_strand_id
1 'polypeptide(L)'
;EAARRHPRRAGPDERFVDLTPDPLAGVGPDALAAALVAALTPRPVPQLTTEHIRVPAATVQDCVADLVARLPECGPVSFRELTGHITDRVVVVAHFLALLELFKLGYADLTQAERFGDIGVRWIADAAGVDVDAVLAAVARDAVAA
;
A
#
# COMPACT_ATOMS: atom_id res chain seq x y z
N GLU A 1 5.66 -33.71 -15.82
CA GLU A 1 6.80 -33.99 -16.73
C GLU A 1 7.55 -32.77 -17.24
N ALA A 2 6.89 -31.64 -17.54
CA ALA A 2 7.58 -30.43 -18.05
C ALA A 2 8.65 -29.85 -17.10
N ALA A 3 8.45 -29.94 -15.77
CA ALA A 3 9.36 -29.40 -14.75
C ALA A 3 10.73 -30.12 -14.62
N ARG A 4 10.97 -31.20 -15.38
CA ARG A 4 12.27 -31.92 -15.40
C ARG A 4 13.03 -31.75 -16.72
N ARG A 5 12.50 -30.94 -17.65
CA ARG A 5 13.14 -30.68 -18.94
C ARG A 5 13.91 -29.36 -18.85
N HIS A 6 15.19 -29.41 -19.20
CA HIS A 6 16.05 -28.24 -19.26
C HIS A 6 16.34 -27.94 -20.73
N PRO A 7 16.12 -26.70 -21.21
CA PRO A 7 16.44 -26.37 -22.59
C PRO A 7 17.95 -26.49 -22.81
N ARG A 8 18.33 -27.00 -23.99
CA ARG A 8 19.73 -27.03 -24.40
C ARG A 8 20.17 -25.59 -24.68
N ARG A 9 21.25 -25.15 -24.01
CA ARG A 9 21.81 -23.78 -24.17
C ARG A 9 22.86 -23.66 -25.27
N ALA A 10 23.27 -24.78 -25.86
CA ALA A 10 24.26 -24.84 -26.93
C ALA A 10 23.66 -25.50 -28.18
N GLY A 11 24.09 -25.01 -29.34
CA GLY A 11 23.74 -25.59 -30.64
C GLY A 11 24.40 -26.97 -30.87
N PRO A 12 24.17 -27.59 -32.04
CA PRO A 12 24.90 -28.78 -32.45
C PRO A 12 26.40 -28.49 -32.61
N ASP A 13 27.25 -29.49 -32.36
CA ASP A 13 28.70 -29.39 -32.61
C ASP A 13 28.95 -29.11 -34.11
N GLU A 14 30.07 -28.44 -34.45
CA GLU A 14 30.40 -28.02 -35.82
C GLU A 14 30.25 -29.13 -36.88
N ARG A 15 30.60 -30.37 -36.51
CA ARG A 15 30.50 -31.55 -37.39
C ARG A 15 29.06 -31.97 -37.73
N PHE A 16 28.06 -31.41 -37.05
CA PHE A 16 26.64 -31.72 -37.22
C PHE A 16 25.80 -30.50 -37.63
N VAL A 17 26.44 -29.35 -37.91
CA VAL A 17 25.73 -28.15 -38.37
C VAL A 17 24.96 -28.42 -39.65
N ASP A 18 25.55 -29.17 -40.59
CA ASP A 18 24.91 -29.49 -41.88
C ASP A 18 23.77 -30.51 -41.78
N LEU A 19 23.61 -31.17 -40.62
CA LEU A 19 22.47 -32.05 -40.35
C LEU A 19 21.29 -31.31 -39.70
N THR A 20 21.44 -30.01 -39.40
CA THR A 20 20.34 -29.24 -38.85
C THR A 20 19.27 -29.02 -39.92
N PRO A 21 17.98 -29.18 -39.55
CA PRO A 21 16.91 -28.80 -40.46
C PRO A 21 17.01 -27.30 -40.71
N ASP A 22 16.86 -26.90 -41.97
CA ASP A 22 16.82 -25.50 -42.34
C ASP A 22 15.62 -24.83 -41.64
N PRO A 23 15.86 -23.89 -40.71
CA PRO A 23 14.79 -23.23 -39.96
C PRO A 23 13.93 -22.31 -40.85
N LEU A 24 14.41 -21.99 -42.05
CA LEU A 24 13.71 -21.19 -43.05
C LEU A 24 13.12 -22.05 -44.18
N ALA A 25 13.19 -23.38 -44.09
CA ALA A 25 12.62 -24.27 -45.09
C ALA A 25 11.11 -23.99 -45.25
N GLY A 26 10.71 -23.62 -46.47
CA GLY A 26 9.31 -23.29 -46.79
C GLY A 26 8.89 -21.86 -46.43
N VAL A 27 9.80 -21.01 -45.94
CA VAL A 27 9.52 -19.59 -45.71
C VAL A 27 9.59 -18.83 -47.03
N GLY A 28 8.42 -18.49 -47.55
CA GLY A 28 8.28 -17.60 -48.71
C GLY A 28 8.40 -16.11 -48.34
N PRO A 29 8.48 -15.22 -49.35
CA PRO A 29 8.59 -13.78 -49.16
C PRO A 29 7.41 -13.19 -48.36
N ASP A 30 6.19 -13.70 -48.54
CA ASP A 30 5.01 -13.23 -47.81
C ASP A 30 5.07 -13.57 -46.32
N ALA A 31 5.56 -14.77 -45.99
CA ALA A 31 5.76 -15.20 -44.60
C ALA A 31 6.85 -14.36 -43.92
N LEU A 32 7.92 -14.03 -44.66
CA LEU A 32 8.97 -13.15 -44.18
C LEU A 32 8.46 -11.72 -43.94
N ALA A 33 7.65 -11.19 -44.85
CA ALA A 33 7.04 -9.87 -44.70
C ALA A 33 6.09 -9.82 -43.48
N ALA A 34 5.27 -10.85 -43.27
CA ALA A 34 4.40 -10.96 -42.10
C ALA A 34 5.19 -11.01 -40.78
N ALA A 35 6.31 -11.77 -40.75
CA ALA A 35 7.19 -11.84 -39.59
C ALA A 35 7.84 -10.49 -39.28
N LEU A 36 8.28 -9.75 -40.31
CA LEU A 36 8.82 -8.41 -40.15
C LEU A 36 7.79 -7.44 -39.57
N VAL A 37 6.56 -7.46 -40.09
CA VAL A 37 5.45 -6.65 -39.55
C VAL A 37 5.21 -7.00 -38.09
N ALA A 38 5.12 -8.28 -37.73
CA ALA A 38 4.91 -8.71 -36.34
C ALA A 38 6.06 -8.30 -35.41
N ALA A 39 7.31 -8.33 -35.89
CA ALA A 39 8.48 -7.96 -35.11
C ALA A 39 8.62 -6.45 -34.91
N LEU A 40 8.26 -5.65 -35.92
CA LEU A 40 8.32 -4.19 -35.87
C LEU A 40 7.07 -3.56 -35.26
N THR A 41 5.96 -4.29 -35.20
CA THR A 41 4.72 -3.81 -34.56
C THR A 41 4.97 -3.62 -33.06
N PRO A 42 4.81 -2.40 -32.52
CA PRO A 42 4.96 -2.16 -31.09
C PRO A 42 4.04 -3.07 -30.28
N ARG A 43 4.57 -3.75 -29.27
CA ARG A 43 3.74 -4.57 -28.39
C ARG A 43 2.76 -3.64 -27.64
N PRO A 44 1.47 -3.98 -27.56
CA PRO A 44 0.53 -3.19 -26.77
C PRO A 44 1.03 -3.11 -25.33
N VAL A 45 1.02 -1.89 -24.78
CA VAL A 45 1.39 -1.66 -23.39
C VAL A 45 0.33 -2.35 -22.52
N PRO A 46 0.71 -3.31 -21.65
CA PRO A 46 -0.25 -3.94 -20.76
C PRO A 46 -0.86 -2.87 -19.85
N GLN A 47 -2.18 -2.68 -19.95
CA GLN A 47 -2.91 -1.79 -19.07
C GLN A 47 -3.36 -2.58 -17.85
N LEU A 48 -2.84 -2.21 -16.67
CA LEU A 48 -3.27 -2.77 -15.40
C LEU A 48 -4.49 -1.99 -14.92
N THR A 49 -5.60 -2.68 -14.66
CA THR A 49 -6.80 -2.03 -14.11
C THR A 49 -6.61 -1.80 -12.62
N THR A 50 -6.67 -0.53 -12.21
CA THR A 50 -6.55 -0.12 -10.80
C THR A 50 -7.90 -0.11 -10.08
N GLU A 51 -8.98 -0.56 -10.72
CA GLU A 51 -10.35 -0.58 -10.17
C GLU A 51 -10.48 -1.39 -8.88
N HIS A 52 -9.62 -2.40 -8.69
CA HIS A 52 -9.59 -3.20 -7.46
C HIS A 52 -8.75 -2.56 -6.34
N ILE A 53 -8.01 -1.48 -6.63
CA ILE A 53 -7.25 -0.73 -5.64
C ILE A 53 -8.23 0.19 -4.92
N ARG A 54 -8.61 -0.20 -3.70
CA ARG A 54 -9.32 0.70 -2.79
C ARG A 54 -8.33 1.74 -2.27
N VAL A 55 -8.52 3.00 -2.63
CA VAL A 55 -7.88 4.13 -1.94
C VAL A 55 -8.41 4.14 -0.50
N PRO A 56 -7.54 4.19 0.54
CA PRO A 56 -8.00 4.29 1.92
C PRO A 56 -8.85 5.55 2.11
N ALA A 57 -10.03 5.41 2.71
CA ALA A 57 -10.95 6.54 2.93
C ALA A 57 -10.39 7.61 3.89
N ALA A 58 -9.45 7.23 4.77
CA ALA A 58 -8.66 8.12 5.60
C ALA A 58 -7.36 7.40 6.00
N THR A 59 -6.23 8.12 6.05
CA THR A 59 -4.98 7.61 6.61
C THR A 59 -4.95 7.83 8.13
N VAL A 60 -4.05 7.13 8.82
CA VAL A 60 -3.82 7.37 10.26
C VAL A 60 -3.36 8.81 10.50
N GLN A 61 -2.55 9.37 9.59
CA GLN A 61 -2.08 10.75 9.66
C GLN A 61 -3.24 11.75 9.57
N ASP A 62 -4.20 11.52 8.68
CA ASP A 62 -5.41 12.37 8.59
C ASP A 62 -6.21 12.33 9.90
N CYS A 63 -6.34 11.15 10.50
CA CYS A 63 -7.06 10.98 11.77
C CYS A 63 -6.29 11.63 12.94
N VAL A 64 -4.96 11.59 12.95
CA VAL A 64 -4.14 12.30 13.95
C VAL A 64 -4.35 13.81 13.82
N ALA A 65 -4.34 14.34 12.60
CA ALA A 65 -4.58 15.76 12.37
C ALA A 65 -5.97 16.21 12.89
N ASP A 66 -7.02 15.43 12.62
CA ASP A 66 -8.37 15.69 13.17
C ASP A 66 -8.39 15.69 14.71
N LEU A 67 -7.78 14.68 15.33
CA LEU A 67 -7.76 14.54 16.78
C LEU A 67 -6.96 15.66 17.46
N VAL A 68 -5.82 16.06 16.91
CA VAL A 68 -4.99 17.16 17.45
C VAL A 68 -5.73 18.50 17.35
N ALA A 69 -6.57 18.70 16.33
CA ALA A 69 -7.39 19.90 16.21
C ALA A 69 -8.54 19.94 17.22
N ARG A 70 -9.12 18.77 17.57
CA ARG A 70 -10.37 18.69 18.37
C ARG A 70 -10.15 18.46 19.86
N LEU A 71 -9.23 17.56 20.23
CA LEU A 71 -9.03 17.13 21.61
C LEU A 71 -8.63 18.26 22.59
N PRO A 72 -7.84 19.27 22.20
CA PRO A 72 -7.51 20.38 23.10
C PRO A 72 -8.72 21.18 23.58
N GLU A 73 -9.79 21.24 22.79
CA GLU A 73 -11.00 22.02 23.10
C GLU A 73 -12.09 21.20 23.81
N CYS A 74 -12.10 19.88 23.63
CA CYS A 74 -13.20 19.01 24.04
C CYS A 74 -13.12 18.54 25.52
N GLY A 75 -11.97 18.68 26.18
CA GLY A 75 -11.75 18.12 27.52
C GLY A 75 -11.84 16.59 27.55
N PRO A 76 -12.08 15.96 28.72
CA PRO A 76 -12.24 14.52 28.83
C PRO A 76 -13.47 14.03 28.04
N VAL A 77 -13.27 13.08 27.13
CA VAL A 77 -14.28 12.60 26.18
C VAL A 77 -14.13 11.10 25.93
N SER A 78 -15.20 10.39 25.59
CA SER A 78 -15.11 8.98 25.22
C SER A 78 -14.73 8.78 23.74
N PHE A 79 -14.07 7.67 23.42
CA PHE A 79 -13.79 7.28 22.03
C PHE A 79 -15.07 7.14 21.20
N ARG A 80 -16.16 6.68 21.83
CA ARG A 80 -17.47 6.58 21.19
C ARG A 80 -18.02 7.94 20.79
N GLU A 81 -17.89 8.96 21.64
CA GLU A 81 -18.30 10.33 21.31
C GLU A 81 -17.43 10.92 20.20
N LEU A 82 -16.11 10.68 20.23
CA LEU A 82 -15.19 11.15 19.18
C LEU A 82 -15.54 10.61 17.79
N THR A 83 -15.97 9.34 17.73
CA THR A 83 -16.20 8.61 16.46
C THR A 83 -17.67 8.45 16.09
N GLY A 84 -18.62 8.95 16.89
CA GLY A 84 -20.05 8.70 16.71
C GLY A 84 -20.65 9.26 15.41
N HIS A 85 -19.99 10.21 14.76
CA HIS A 85 -20.39 10.78 13.47
C HIS A 85 -19.83 10.02 12.26
N ILE A 86 -18.94 9.04 12.48
CA ILE A 86 -18.22 8.31 11.43
C ILE A 86 -19.01 7.06 11.04
N THR A 87 -19.33 6.93 9.75
CA THR A 87 -20.11 5.79 9.23
C THR A 87 -19.25 4.64 8.72
N ASP A 88 -18.02 4.92 8.30
CA ASP A 88 -17.09 3.90 7.79
C ASP A 88 -16.27 3.28 8.94
N ARG A 89 -16.41 1.96 9.12
CA ARG A 89 -15.68 1.21 10.15
C ARG A 89 -14.16 1.30 9.99
N VAL A 90 -13.64 1.39 8.76
CA VAL A 90 -12.19 1.52 8.52
C VAL A 90 -11.69 2.85 9.09
N VAL A 91 -12.48 3.92 8.93
CA VAL A 91 -12.14 5.25 9.47
C VAL A 91 -12.20 5.26 11.00
N VAL A 92 -13.14 4.53 11.61
CA VAL A 92 -13.18 4.33 13.07
C VAL A 92 -11.92 3.61 13.56
N VAL A 93 -11.48 2.56 12.86
CA VAL A 93 -10.23 1.85 13.19
C VAL A 93 -9.02 2.77 13.03
N ALA A 94 -8.98 3.59 11.98
CA ALA A 94 -7.90 4.56 11.78
C ALA A 94 -7.83 5.61 12.91
N HIS A 95 -8.98 6.09 13.41
CA HIS A 95 -9.04 6.96 14.60
C HIS A 95 -8.55 6.27 15.86
N PHE A 96 -8.86 5.00 16.03
CA PHE A 96 -8.34 4.22 17.16
C PHE A 96 -6.81 4.11 17.11
N LEU A 97 -6.25 3.77 15.94
CA LEU A 97 -4.80 3.72 15.76
C LEU A 97 -4.15 5.09 15.97
N ALA A 98 -4.77 6.17 15.48
CA ALA A 98 -4.31 7.54 15.71
C ALA A 98 -4.27 7.90 17.21
N LEU A 99 -5.28 7.51 17.99
CA LEU A 99 -5.27 7.71 19.44
C LEU A 99 -4.15 6.93 20.13
N LEU A 100 -3.89 5.68 19.70
CA LEU A 100 -2.79 4.90 20.25
C LEU A 100 -1.43 5.54 19.95
N GLU A 101 -1.27 6.14 18.77
CA GLU A 101 -0.06 6.89 18.44
C GLU A 101 0.09 8.16 19.29
N LEU A 102 -0.98 8.93 19.47
CA LEU A 102 -0.96 10.09 20.35
C LEU A 102 -0.65 9.72 21.81
N PHE A 103 -1.16 8.57 22.28
CA PHE A 103 -0.83 8.04 23.59
C PHE A 103 0.64 7.62 23.69
N LYS A 104 1.15 6.91 22.68
CA LYS A 104 2.55 6.48 22.61
C LYS A 104 3.52 7.66 22.62
N LEU A 105 3.15 8.75 21.97
CA LEU A 105 3.91 10.00 21.92
C LEU A 105 3.69 10.91 23.15
N GLY A 106 2.77 10.54 24.06
CA GLY A 106 2.51 11.29 25.30
C GLY A 106 1.63 12.53 25.15
N TYR A 107 0.90 12.68 24.03
CA TYR A 107 -0.02 13.80 23.81
C TYR A 107 -1.41 13.57 24.43
N ALA A 108 -1.81 12.30 24.55
CA ALA A 108 -3.10 11.90 25.11
C ALA A 108 -2.92 10.84 26.20
N ASP A 109 -3.81 10.85 27.19
CA ASP A 109 -3.97 9.78 28.18
C ASP A 109 -5.26 9.01 27.89
N LEU A 110 -5.23 7.70 28.14
CA LEU A 110 -6.31 6.76 27.83
C LEU A 110 -6.69 5.96 29.07
N THR A 111 -7.99 5.85 29.35
CA THR A 111 -8.51 5.04 30.46
C THR A 111 -9.55 4.03 29.98
N GLN A 112 -9.46 2.79 30.48
CA GLN A 112 -10.43 1.74 30.17
C GLN A 112 -10.57 0.81 31.38
N ALA A 113 -11.75 0.77 31.99
CA ALA A 113 -11.99 0.03 33.23
C ALA A 113 -12.11 -1.49 33.01
N GLU A 114 -12.71 -1.90 31.89
CA GLU A 114 -12.97 -3.30 31.55
C GLU A 114 -12.59 -3.56 30.09
N ARG A 115 -12.23 -4.81 29.76
CA ARG A 115 -11.89 -5.19 28.37
C ARG A 115 -13.09 -4.96 27.47
N PHE A 116 -12.88 -4.30 26.34
CA PHE A 116 -13.96 -3.87 25.42
C PHE A 116 -14.99 -2.93 26.04
N GLY A 117 -14.70 -2.38 27.23
CA GLY A 117 -15.45 -1.28 27.82
C GLY A 117 -15.17 0.04 27.11
N ASP A 118 -15.82 1.09 27.59
CA ASP A 118 -15.64 2.43 27.03
C ASP A 118 -14.21 2.94 27.25
N ILE A 119 -13.70 3.68 26.27
CA ILE A 119 -12.34 4.24 26.30
C ILE A 119 -12.46 5.73 26.57
N GLY A 120 -12.04 6.16 27.76
CA GLY A 120 -11.89 7.57 28.09
C GLY A 120 -10.62 8.12 27.48
N VAL A 121 -10.71 9.30 26.89
CA VAL A 121 -9.61 10.02 26.25
C VAL A 121 -9.46 11.37 26.93
N ARG A 122 -8.23 11.73 27.27
CA ARG A 122 -7.90 13.05 27.83
C ARG A 122 -6.68 13.62 27.13
N TRP A 123 -6.79 14.84 26.64
CA TRP A 123 -5.62 15.58 26.17
C TRP A 123 -4.74 15.98 27.35
N ILE A 124 -3.44 15.69 27.30
CA ILE A 124 -2.49 15.98 28.39
C ILE A 124 -1.33 16.86 27.97
N ALA A 125 -1.13 17.08 26.66
CA ALA A 125 -0.11 18.01 26.20
C ALA A 125 -0.52 19.46 26.48
N ASP A 126 0.46 20.30 26.78
CA ASP A 126 0.21 21.74 26.91
C ASP A 126 -0.40 22.27 25.61
N ALA A 127 -1.60 22.84 25.71
CA ALA A 127 -2.31 23.42 24.56
C ALA A 127 -1.52 24.59 23.91
N ALA A 128 -0.52 25.13 24.62
CA ALA A 128 0.39 26.12 24.11
C ALA A 128 1.49 25.47 23.24
N GLY A 129 1.19 25.24 21.96
CA GLY A 129 2.22 25.09 20.93
C GLY A 129 2.57 23.65 20.53
N VAL A 130 1.59 22.75 20.46
CA VAL A 130 1.80 21.47 19.76
C VAL A 130 1.92 21.75 18.27
N ASP A 131 3.14 21.60 17.75
CA ASP A 131 3.42 21.64 16.32
C ASP A 131 2.84 20.39 15.66
N VAL A 132 1.71 20.56 14.96
CA VAL A 132 0.99 19.49 14.28
C VAL A 132 1.89 18.81 13.24
N ASP A 133 2.74 19.56 12.54
CA ASP A 133 3.65 18.99 11.53
C ASP A 133 4.71 18.12 12.21
N ALA A 134 5.20 18.52 13.38
CA ALA A 134 6.12 17.70 14.18
C ALA A 134 5.46 16.40 14.69
N VAL A 135 4.19 16.47 15.10
CA VAL A 135 3.41 15.27 15.51
C VAL A 135 3.22 14.34 14.33
N LEU A 136 2.78 14.86 13.18
CA LEU A 136 2.58 14.06 11.97
C LEU A 136 3.89 13.44 11.47
N ALA A 137 5.01 14.16 11.56
CA ALA A 137 6.34 13.63 11.23
C ALA A 137 6.80 12.55 12.22
N ALA A 138 6.45 12.65 13.51
CA ALA A 138 6.72 11.60 14.48
C ALA A 138 5.93 10.32 14.16
N VAL A 139 4.62 10.45 13.88
CA VAL A 139 3.75 9.33 13.49
C VAL A 139 4.23 8.68 12.19
N ALA A 140 4.63 9.48 11.20
CA ALA A 140 5.15 8.97 9.93
C ALA A 140 6.46 8.17 10.10
N ARG A 141 7.35 8.60 11.01
CA ARG A 141 8.60 7.88 11.29
C ARG A 141 8.36 6.51 11.92
N ASP A 142 7.43 6.41 12.86
CA ASP A 142 7.10 5.14 13.50
C ASP A 142 6.42 4.15 12.55
N ALA A 143 5.58 4.63 11.64
CA ALA A 143 4.94 3.78 10.64
C ALA A 143 5.94 3.13 9.67
N VAL A 144 7.13 3.73 9.47
CA VAL A 144 8.20 3.19 8.61
C VAL A 144 9.12 2.23 9.37
N ALA A 145 9.12 2.26 10.71
CA ALA A 145 9.98 1.45 11.55
C ALA A 145 9.37 0.09 11.96
N ALA A 146 8.05 -0.09 11.77
CA ALA A 146 7.29 -1.31 12.08
C ALA A 146 7.11 -2.22 10.86
#